data_AF-A0A8H3BGF0-F1
#
_entry.id   AF-A0A8H3BGF0-F1
#
_cell.length_a   1.000
_cell.length_b   1.000
_cell.length_c   1.000
_cell.angle_alpha   90.00
_cell.angle_beta   90.00
_cell.angle_gamma   90.00
#
_symmetry.space_group_name_H-M   'P 1'
#
loop_
_entity.id
_entity.type
_entity.pdbx_description
1 polymer ?
#
loop_
_entity_poly.entity_id
_entity_poly.type
_entity_poly.pdbx_seq_one_letter_code
_entity_poly.pdbx_strand_id
1 'polypeptide(L)'
;MIGRVGRRIPHLPQALREPLIHPNSRPIFQLNSDPPRRRGWPKRATKTEFDEITSLGFNDGPLVWVDLETTGLDAKANRILEIAVLVTNGDLDVVDEQGCHYIVKSSQEALKEMDEWCLNQHTKTGLVKASQESTHTPEEVAKAVLEYIKRWVPEPRTAVLAGSSVHFDATFLRATGPDVIENGGSPIWNIIPDHLHYRIVDVSTLKELCRRWYPSVTQQWKQLSPQGSNHRCGINAGAPKFQNNS
;
A
#
# COMPACT_ATOMS: atom_id res chain seq x y z
N MET A 1 54.94 3.82 -13.43
CA MET A 1 55.35 2.52 -14.00
C MET A 1 55.42 1.50 -12.88
N ILE A 2 54.36 0.71 -12.65
CA ILE A 2 54.41 -0.65 -12.07
C ILE A 2 53.20 -1.40 -12.66
N GLY A 3 53.42 -2.59 -13.21
CA GLY A 3 52.57 -3.24 -14.20
C GLY A 3 51.34 -3.99 -13.68
N ARG A 4 50.32 -4.08 -14.55
CA ARG A 4 49.16 -4.97 -14.43
C ARG A 4 49.59 -6.44 -14.59
N VAL A 5 49.30 -7.28 -13.60
CA VAL A 5 49.31 -8.74 -13.78
C VAL A 5 47.88 -9.20 -14.01
N GLY A 6 47.54 -9.44 -15.28
CA GLY A 6 46.30 -10.10 -15.67
C GLY A 6 46.43 -11.60 -15.45
N ARG A 7 45.63 -12.19 -14.56
CA ARG A 7 45.43 -13.64 -14.53
C ARG A 7 44.42 -14.00 -15.62
N ARG A 8 44.86 -14.74 -16.64
CA ARG A 8 43.99 -15.40 -17.61
C ARG A 8 43.25 -16.53 -16.91
N ILE A 9 41.92 -16.53 -17.02
CA ILE A 9 41.08 -17.68 -16.68
C ILE A 9 41.30 -18.73 -17.79
N PRO A 10 41.61 -19.99 -17.48
CA PRO A 10 41.75 -21.02 -18.51
C PRO A 10 40.41 -21.30 -19.18
N HIS A 11 40.43 -21.45 -20.50
CA HIS A 11 39.26 -21.81 -21.30
C HIS A 11 38.79 -23.23 -20.95
N LEU A 12 37.52 -23.36 -20.58
CA LEU A 12 36.83 -24.64 -20.43
C LEU A 12 36.66 -25.33 -21.81
N PRO A 13 36.83 -26.67 -21.91
CA PRO A 13 36.63 -27.41 -23.13
C PRO A 13 35.19 -27.31 -23.67
N GLN A 14 35.06 -27.37 -24.99
CA GLN A 14 33.81 -27.14 -25.74
C GLN A 14 32.69 -28.19 -25.47
N ALA A 15 32.97 -29.26 -24.72
CA ALA A 15 32.04 -30.35 -24.42
C ALA A 15 31.16 -30.15 -23.17
N LEU A 16 31.17 -28.96 -22.55
CA LEU A 16 30.29 -28.59 -21.42
C LEU A 16 29.29 -27.47 -21.78
N ARG A 17 29.02 -27.27 -23.08
CA ARG A 17 28.14 -26.20 -23.60
C ARG A 17 26.79 -26.69 -24.12
N GLU A 18 26.32 -27.86 -23.72
CA GLU A 18 24.96 -28.30 -24.04
C GLU A 18 24.16 -28.62 -22.77
N PRO A 19 22.91 -28.15 -22.65
CA PRO A 19 22.05 -28.56 -21.55
C PRO A 19 21.67 -30.04 -21.73
N LEU A 20 21.82 -30.84 -20.66
CA LEU A 20 21.31 -32.20 -20.58
C LEU A 20 19.78 -32.18 -20.69
N ILE A 21 19.24 -32.38 -21.89
CA ILE A 21 17.82 -32.61 -22.11
C ILE A 21 17.56 -34.11 -21.96
N HIS A 22 16.96 -34.51 -20.83
CA HIS A 22 16.45 -35.87 -20.66
C HIS A 22 15.34 -36.12 -21.71
N PRO A 23 15.34 -37.26 -22.42
CA PRO A 23 14.45 -37.51 -23.57
C PRO A 23 12.97 -37.74 -23.21
N ASN A 24 12.51 -37.32 -22.02
CA ASN A 24 11.09 -37.30 -21.63
C ASN A 24 10.68 -36.06 -20.82
N SER A 25 11.43 -34.96 -20.92
CA SER A 25 11.12 -33.72 -20.22
C SER A 25 10.15 -32.87 -21.07
N ARG A 26 8.87 -32.81 -20.72
CA ARG A 26 7.92 -31.90 -21.37
C ARG A 26 8.29 -30.45 -21.06
N PRO A 27 8.22 -29.52 -22.03
CA PRO A 27 8.46 -28.11 -21.76
C PRO A 27 7.35 -27.56 -20.86
N ILE A 28 7.70 -27.14 -19.66
CA ILE A 28 6.84 -26.32 -18.81
C ILE A 28 6.96 -24.89 -19.37
N PHE A 29 5.82 -24.29 -19.73
CA PHE A 29 5.65 -23.00 -20.43
C PHE A 29 5.68 -23.04 -21.97
N GLN A 30 4.66 -23.66 -22.56
CA GLN A 30 4.01 -23.05 -23.72
C GLN A 30 2.99 -22.03 -23.20
N LEU A 31 3.29 -20.75 -23.40
CA LEU A 31 2.30 -19.67 -23.30
C LEU A 31 1.27 -19.90 -24.42
N ASN A 32 0.16 -20.55 -24.10
CA ASN A 32 -1.01 -20.51 -24.97
C ASN A 32 -1.45 -19.05 -25.11
N SER A 33 -1.49 -18.57 -26.34
CA SER A 33 -1.79 -17.19 -26.74
C SER A 33 -3.28 -16.80 -26.63
N ASP A 34 -4.07 -17.53 -25.85
CA ASP A 34 -5.47 -17.18 -25.60
C ASP A 34 -5.68 -16.95 -24.10
N PRO A 35 -6.20 -15.78 -23.68
CA PRO A 35 -6.59 -15.59 -22.30
C PRO A 35 -7.64 -16.65 -21.92
N PRO A 36 -7.65 -17.15 -20.67
CA PRO A 36 -8.65 -18.11 -20.25
C PRO A 36 -10.04 -17.55 -20.53
N ARG A 37 -10.86 -18.32 -21.27
CA ARG A 37 -12.24 -17.97 -21.57
C ARG A 37 -12.93 -17.60 -20.26
N ARG A 38 -13.39 -16.36 -20.16
CA ARG A 38 -14.17 -15.85 -19.03
C ARG A 38 -15.29 -16.84 -18.75
N ARG A 39 -15.24 -17.52 -17.61
CA ARG A 39 -16.44 -18.21 -17.08
C ARG A 39 -17.51 -17.12 -16.93
N GLY A 40 -18.69 -17.39 -17.46
CA GLY A 40 -19.76 -16.40 -17.66
C GLY A 40 -20.02 -15.56 -16.42
N TRP A 41 -20.10 -14.25 -16.63
CA TRP A 41 -20.47 -13.25 -15.63
C TRP A 41 -21.90 -13.54 -15.14
N PRO A 42 -22.17 -13.60 -13.82
CA PRO A 42 -23.54 -13.54 -13.35
C PRO A 42 -24.15 -12.20 -13.80
N LYS A 43 -25.33 -12.25 -14.44
CA LYS A 43 -26.01 -11.04 -14.92
C LYS A 43 -26.18 -10.07 -13.74
N ARG A 44 -25.86 -8.80 -13.98
CA ARG A 44 -26.04 -7.65 -13.08
C ARG A 44 -27.34 -7.82 -12.28
N ALA A 45 -27.21 -8.04 -10.97
CA ALA A 45 -28.36 -8.18 -10.09
C ALA A 45 -29.19 -6.89 -10.17
N THR A 46 -30.49 -7.05 -10.41
CA THR A 46 -31.43 -5.95 -10.47
C THR A 46 -31.58 -5.34 -9.08
N LYS A 47 -31.40 -4.02 -9.04
CA LYS A 47 -31.48 -3.13 -7.88
C LYS A 47 -32.83 -3.25 -7.15
N THR A 48 -32.96 -4.24 -6.26
CA THR A 48 -33.97 -4.31 -5.19
C THR A 48 -33.63 -5.48 -4.28
N GLU A 49 -32.86 -5.21 -3.24
CA GLU A 49 -32.90 -5.90 -1.95
C GLU A 49 -32.23 -4.94 -0.97
N PHE A 50 -32.79 -4.81 0.24
CA PHE A 50 -32.24 -3.93 1.27
C PHE A 50 -30.79 -4.33 1.51
N ASP A 51 -29.85 -3.39 1.33
CA ASP A 51 -28.40 -3.65 1.40
C ASP A 51 -28.01 -4.15 2.80
N GLU A 52 -28.10 -5.46 3.02
CA GLU A 52 -27.29 -6.13 4.03
C GLU A 52 -25.84 -5.90 3.61
N ILE A 53 -25.11 -5.06 4.35
CA ILE A 53 -23.67 -4.92 4.21
C ILE A 53 -23.09 -6.33 4.34
N THR A 54 -22.71 -6.92 3.21
CA THR A 54 -22.13 -8.26 3.21
C THR A 54 -20.65 -8.06 3.49
N SER A 55 -20.26 -8.34 4.72
CA SER A 55 -18.86 -8.29 5.13
C SER A 55 -18.02 -9.29 4.35
N LEU A 56 -16.77 -8.93 4.03
CA LEU A 56 -15.80 -9.77 3.34
C LEU A 56 -15.18 -10.79 4.31
N GLY A 57 -15.11 -12.04 3.87
CA GLY A 57 -14.41 -13.13 4.51
C GLY A 57 -13.06 -13.46 3.84
N PHE A 58 -12.41 -14.52 4.31
CA PHE A 58 -11.08 -14.92 3.83
C PHE A 58 -11.02 -15.19 2.32
N ASN A 59 -12.05 -15.84 1.76
CA ASN A 59 -12.08 -16.20 0.35
C ASN A 59 -12.33 -15.00 -0.57
N ASP A 60 -12.87 -13.90 -0.05
CA ASP A 60 -13.04 -12.66 -0.80
C ASP A 60 -11.71 -11.91 -0.98
N GLY A 61 -10.65 -12.34 -0.28
CA GLY A 61 -9.31 -11.77 -0.37
C GLY A 61 -9.21 -10.27 -0.01
N PRO A 62 -9.80 -9.79 1.10
CA PRO A 62 -9.90 -8.37 1.38
C PRO A 62 -8.53 -7.70 1.56
N LEU A 63 -8.42 -6.50 1.00
CA LEU A 63 -7.26 -5.62 1.15
C LEU A 63 -7.68 -4.34 1.88
N VAL A 64 -6.88 -3.95 2.87
CA VAL A 64 -7.03 -2.66 3.58
C VAL A 64 -5.94 -1.73 3.09
N TRP A 65 -6.32 -0.80 2.23
CA TRP A 65 -5.45 0.19 1.64
C TRP A 65 -5.25 1.33 2.63
N VAL A 66 -4.00 1.65 2.97
CA VAL A 66 -3.66 2.72 3.92
C VAL A 66 -2.65 3.67 3.30
N ASP A 67 -2.81 4.95 3.62
CA ASP A 67 -1.89 6.03 3.26
C ASP A 67 -1.77 6.98 4.47
N LEU A 68 -0.55 7.24 4.93
CA LEU A 68 -0.26 8.13 6.06
C LEU A 68 0.55 9.34 5.64
N GLU A 69 0.17 10.52 6.13
CA GLU A 69 1.07 11.67 6.19
C GLU A 69 1.62 11.80 7.60
N THR A 70 2.93 12.04 7.71
CA THR A 70 3.65 12.00 8.98
C THR A 70 4.53 13.23 9.16
N THR A 71 5.03 13.46 10.37
CA THR A 71 5.96 14.56 10.67
C THR A 71 7.39 14.29 10.22
N GLY A 72 7.67 13.13 9.62
CA GLY A 72 9.00 12.74 9.15
C GLY A 72 9.08 11.24 8.89
N LEU A 73 10.28 10.71 8.62
CA LEU A 73 10.44 9.34 8.14
C LEU A 73 10.73 8.29 9.23
N ASP A 74 11.00 8.71 10.47
CA ASP A 74 11.31 7.78 11.57
C ASP A 74 10.10 7.58 12.47
N ALA A 75 9.46 6.42 12.35
CA ALA A 75 8.29 6.06 13.15
C ALA A 75 8.54 6.07 14.68
N LYS A 76 9.79 6.04 15.14
CA LYS A 76 10.12 6.14 16.58
C LYS A 76 10.18 7.59 17.08
N ALA A 77 10.41 8.56 16.19
CA ALA A 77 10.59 9.97 16.52
C ALA A 77 9.47 10.86 15.97
N ASN A 78 8.78 10.41 14.93
CA ASN A 78 7.77 11.16 14.21
C ASN A 78 6.36 10.62 14.49
N ARG A 79 5.35 11.40 14.09
CA ARG A 79 3.93 11.16 14.38
C ARG A 79 3.10 11.11 13.11
N ILE A 80 1.91 10.52 13.22
CA ILE A 80 0.90 10.52 12.16
C ILE A 80 0.13 11.85 12.22
N LEU A 81 0.01 12.53 11.08
CA LEU A 81 -0.75 13.77 10.90
C LEU A 81 -2.09 13.55 10.20
N GLU A 82 -2.13 12.59 9.29
CA GLU A 82 -3.29 12.27 8.48
C GLU A 82 -3.29 10.76 8.18
N ILE A 83 -4.48 10.16 8.12
CA ILE A 83 -4.66 8.77 7.72
C ILE A 83 -5.86 8.67 6.78
N ALA A 84 -5.67 8.00 5.65
CA ALA A 84 -6.76 7.52 4.80
C ALA A 84 -6.76 5.99 4.74
N VAL A 85 -7.95 5.40 4.74
CA VAL A 85 -8.16 3.96 4.61
C VAL A 85 -9.28 3.67 3.61
N LEU A 86 -9.03 2.72 2.71
CA LEU A 86 -10.02 2.18 1.77
C LEU A 86 -10.01 0.64 1.86
N VAL A 87 -11.17 0.00 1.67
CA VAL A 87 -11.25 -1.47 1.64
C VAL A 87 -11.67 -1.94 0.26
N THR A 88 -11.03 -3.00 -0.23
CA THR A 88 -11.42 -3.68 -1.46
C THR A 88 -11.53 -5.19 -1.24
N ASN A 89 -12.24 -5.89 -2.12
CA ASN A 89 -12.06 -7.33 -2.27
C ASN A 89 -10.74 -7.67 -3.01
N GLY A 90 -10.47 -8.95 -3.25
CA GLY A 90 -9.27 -9.44 -3.93
C GLY A 90 -9.22 -9.12 -5.43
N ASP A 91 -10.35 -8.80 -6.04
CA ASP A 91 -10.46 -8.34 -7.43
C ASP A 91 -10.30 -6.81 -7.56
N LEU A 92 -10.04 -6.12 -6.44
CA LEU A 92 -9.87 -4.67 -6.32
C LEU A 92 -11.16 -3.86 -6.48
N ASP A 93 -12.33 -4.49 -6.35
CA ASP A 93 -13.59 -3.77 -6.25
C ASP A 93 -13.69 -3.08 -4.88
N VAL A 94 -13.97 -1.78 -4.91
CA VAL A 94 -14.12 -0.94 -3.72
C VAL A 94 -15.45 -1.24 -3.04
N VAL A 95 -15.41 -1.49 -1.73
CA VAL A 95 -16.64 -1.77 -0.94
C VAL A 95 -17.30 -0.50 -0.39
N ASP A 96 -16.53 0.57 -0.26
CA ASP A 96 -16.99 1.90 0.16
C ASP A 96 -16.17 2.98 -0.56
N GLU A 97 -16.78 3.66 -1.53
CA GLU A 97 -16.14 4.72 -2.32
C GLU A 97 -15.71 5.93 -1.47
N GLN A 98 -16.31 6.14 -0.29
CA GLN A 98 -15.94 7.24 0.60
C GLN A 98 -14.69 6.92 1.40
N GLY A 99 -14.49 5.65 1.76
CA GLY A 99 -13.43 5.23 2.66
C GLY A 99 -13.53 5.87 4.06
N CYS A 100 -12.39 5.91 4.74
CA CYS A 100 -12.21 6.53 6.04
C CYS A 100 -11.03 7.52 5.96
N HIS A 101 -11.22 8.74 6.41
CA HIS A 101 -10.20 9.80 6.35
C HIS A 101 -10.24 10.65 7.62
N TYR A 102 -9.07 10.85 8.24
CA TYR A 102 -8.93 11.65 9.44
C TYR A 102 -7.64 12.47 9.42
N ILE A 103 -7.75 13.71 9.90
CA ILE A 103 -6.60 14.55 10.27
C ILE A 103 -6.43 14.44 11.78
N VAL A 104 -5.22 14.09 12.20
CA VAL A 104 -4.86 13.86 13.61
C VAL A 104 -4.42 15.18 14.24
N LYS A 105 -4.97 15.48 15.41
CA LYS A 105 -4.60 16.65 16.20
C LYS A 105 -3.11 16.62 16.53
N SER A 106 -2.42 17.71 16.22
CA SER A 106 -0.99 17.89 16.50
C SER A 106 -0.71 19.18 17.26
N SER A 107 0.13 19.11 18.29
CA SER A 107 0.57 20.28 19.05
C SER A 107 1.58 21.12 18.25
N GLN A 108 1.74 22.38 18.63
CA GLN A 108 2.74 23.24 18.02
C GLN A 108 4.16 22.70 18.24
N GLU A 109 4.40 22.05 19.37
CA GLU A 109 5.65 21.41 19.75
C GLU A 109 5.96 20.24 18.81
N ALA A 110 5.00 19.35 18.57
CA ALA A 110 5.14 18.22 17.65
C ALA A 110 5.48 18.67 16.22
N LEU A 111 4.96 19.82 15.79
CA LEU A 111 5.24 20.38 14.47
C LEU A 111 6.63 21.02 14.37
N LYS A 112 7.25 21.43 15.48
CA LYS A 112 8.64 21.93 15.50
C LYS A 112 9.66 20.80 15.32
N GLU A 113 9.26 19.56 15.58
CA GLU A 113 10.08 18.36 15.40
C GLU A 113 10.05 17.84 13.96
N MET A 114 9.24 18.46 13.09
CA MET A 114 9.11 18.10 11.68
C MET A 114 10.36 18.51 10.90
N ASP A 115 10.83 17.64 10.01
CA ASP A 115 11.92 18.01 9.11
C ASP A 115 11.51 19.14 8.15
N GLU A 116 12.50 19.92 7.68
CA GLU A 116 12.26 21.11 6.87
C GLU A 116 11.46 20.81 5.59
N TRP A 117 11.70 19.64 4.99
CA TRP A 117 11.00 19.24 3.78
C TRP A 117 9.54 18.93 4.06
N CYS A 118 9.23 18.11 5.08
CA CYS A 118 7.86 17.82 5.50
C CYS A 118 7.13 19.10 5.90
N LEU A 119 7.77 20.00 6.65
CA LEU A 119 7.14 21.26 7.09
C LEU A 119 6.74 22.13 5.90
N ASN A 120 7.65 22.32 4.94
CA ASN A 120 7.38 23.08 3.74
C ASN A 120 6.24 22.44 2.92
N GLN A 121 6.28 21.12 2.77
CA GLN A 121 5.30 20.39 1.97
C GLN A 121 3.91 20.43 2.61
N HIS A 122 3.80 20.07 3.89
CA HIS A 122 2.54 20.04 4.63
C HIS A 122 1.96 21.44 4.85
N THR A 123 2.79 22.49 4.88
CA THR A 123 2.32 23.88 4.89
C THR A 123 1.64 24.24 3.57
N LYS A 124 2.25 23.88 2.43
CA LYS A 124 1.69 24.15 1.09
C LYS A 124 0.37 23.43 0.86
N THR A 125 0.21 22.23 1.40
CA THR A 125 -1.02 21.42 1.25
C THR A 125 -2.10 21.77 2.28
N GLY A 126 -1.79 22.69 3.21
CA GLY A 126 -2.66 23.10 4.31
C GLY A 126 -2.75 22.09 5.46
N LEU A 127 -2.02 20.97 5.40
CA LEU A 127 -2.07 19.92 6.42
C LEU A 127 -1.55 20.39 7.78
N VAL A 128 -0.51 21.24 7.82
CA VAL A 128 -0.02 21.82 9.09
C VAL A 128 -1.13 22.57 9.80
N LYS A 129 -1.83 23.45 9.09
CA LYS A 129 -2.94 24.23 9.66
C LYS A 129 -4.08 23.32 10.09
N ALA A 130 -4.44 22.35 9.24
CA ALA A 130 -5.54 21.44 9.53
C ALA A 130 -5.25 20.51 10.73
N SER A 131 -4.01 20.08 10.93
CA SER A 131 -3.63 19.25 12.09
C SER A 131 -3.62 20.04 13.40
N GLN A 132 -3.34 21.34 13.35
CA GLN A 132 -3.47 22.25 14.51
C GLN A 132 -4.94 22.52 14.87
N GLU A 133 -5.80 22.65 13.85
CA GLU A 133 -7.24 22.91 14.02
C GLU A 133 -8.03 21.63 14.33
N SER A 134 -7.47 20.44 14.06
CA SER A 134 -8.14 19.17 14.31
C SER A 134 -8.39 18.94 15.80
N THR A 135 -9.55 18.39 16.10
CA THR A 135 -9.96 17.99 17.44
C THR A 135 -9.78 16.49 17.69
N HIS A 136 -9.51 15.70 16.64
CA HIS A 136 -9.41 14.24 16.74
C HIS A 136 -8.07 13.83 17.34
N THR A 137 -8.11 13.22 18.51
CA THR A 137 -6.91 12.65 19.14
C THR A 137 -6.44 11.39 18.39
N PRO A 138 -5.14 11.04 18.47
CA PRO A 138 -4.63 9.79 17.91
C PRO A 138 -5.45 8.55 18.32
N GLU A 139 -5.90 8.47 19.57
CA GLU A 139 -6.68 7.35 20.10
C GLU A 139 -8.09 7.27 19.47
N GLU A 140 -8.78 8.40 19.34
CA GLU A 140 -10.10 8.46 18.69
C GLU A 140 -9.99 8.05 17.22
N VAL A 141 -8.97 8.53 16.52
CA VAL A 141 -8.72 8.20 15.11
C VAL A 141 -8.42 6.71 14.95
N ALA A 142 -7.52 6.14 15.77
CA ALA A 142 -7.19 4.71 15.70
C ALA A 142 -8.43 3.82 15.90
N LYS A 143 -9.28 4.17 16.89
CA LYS A 143 -10.55 3.46 17.15
C LYS A 143 -11.51 3.60 15.97
N ALA A 144 -11.71 4.81 15.45
CA ALA A 144 -12.63 5.05 14.34
C ALA A 144 -12.20 4.30 13.07
N VAL A 145 -10.90 4.27 12.78
CA VAL A 145 -10.32 3.52 11.65
C VAL A 145 -10.54 2.02 11.82
N LEU A 146 -10.29 1.47 13.02
CA LEU A 146 -10.52 0.06 13.28
C LEU A 146 -12.00 -0.32 13.14
N GLU A 147 -12.91 0.51 13.64
CA GLU A 147 -14.35 0.29 13.52
C GLU A 147 -14.82 0.34 12.06
N TYR A 148 -14.26 1.26 11.25
CA TYR A 148 -14.48 1.29 9.81
C TYR A 148 -14.02 -0.02 9.14
N ILE A 149 -12.82 -0.50 9.47
CA ILE A 149 -12.30 -1.77 8.92
C ILE A 149 -13.19 -2.94 9.32
N LYS A 150 -13.59 -3.04 10.59
CA LYS A 150 -14.41 -4.14 11.12
C LYS A 150 -15.81 -4.19 10.53
N ARG A 151 -16.37 -3.06 10.11
CA ARG A 151 -17.64 -3.03 9.37
C ARG A 151 -17.59 -3.87 8.10
N TRP A 152 -16.45 -3.87 7.41
CA TRP A 152 -16.25 -4.59 6.16
C TRP A 152 -15.56 -5.95 6.34
N VAL A 153 -14.68 -6.06 7.33
CA VAL A 153 -13.90 -7.28 7.62
C VAL A 153 -13.95 -7.55 9.13
N PRO A 154 -15.04 -8.13 9.66
CA PRO A 154 -15.23 -8.32 11.10
C PRO A 154 -14.28 -9.37 11.67
N GLU A 155 -13.93 -10.39 10.88
CA GLU A 155 -13.06 -11.49 11.33
C GLU A 155 -11.57 -11.06 11.34
N PRO A 156 -10.89 -11.11 12.49
CA PRO A 156 -9.48 -10.77 12.59
C PRO A 156 -8.60 -11.64 11.70
N ARG A 157 -7.46 -11.08 11.29
CA ARG A 157 -6.41 -11.75 10.49
C ARG A 157 -6.85 -12.21 9.10
N THR A 158 -8.00 -11.70 8.63
CA THR A 158 -8.56 -12.00 7.31
C THR A 158 -8.00 -11.10 6.22
N ALA A 159 -8.01 -9.78 6.43
CA ALA A 159 -7.54 -8.82 5.44
C ALA A 159 -6.04 -8.53 5.51
N VAL A 160 -5.46 -8.16 4.37
CA VAL A 160 -4.04 -7.83 4.23
C VAL A 160 -3.88 -6.31 4.05
N LEU A 161 -2.90 -5.72 4.75
CA LEU A 161 -2.57 -4.30 4.58
C LEU A 161 -1.98 -4.06 3.18
N ALA A 162 -2.46 -3.04 2.47
CA ALA A 162 -2.08 -2.74 1.10
C ALA A 162 -1.78 -1.24 0.91
N GLY A 163 -0.95 -0.92 -0.08
CA GLY A 163 -0.62 0.47 -0.40
C GLY A 163 0.69 0.59 -1.18
N SER A 164 1.04 1.81 -1.56
CA SER A 164 2.32 2.09 -2.23
C SER A 164 3.39 2.35 -1.17
N SER A 165 4.45 1.54 -1.14
CA SER A 165 5.47 1.61 -0.09
C SER A 165 4.90 1.39 1.32
N VAL A 166 3.81 0.61 1.41
CA VAL A 166 3.02 0.46 2.66
C VAL A 166 3.78 -0.14 3.83
N HIS A 167 4.96 -0.72 3.59
CA HIS A 167 5.86 -1.10 4.67
C HIS A 167 6.22 0.12 5.56
N PHE A 168 6.33 1.32 4.97
CA PHE A 168 6.52 2.57 5.70
C PHE A 168 5.34 2.84 6.64
N ASP A 169 4.11 2.84 6.13
CA ASP A 169 2.90 3.07 6.93
C ASP A 169 2.75 2.02 8.02
N ALA A 170 3.04 0.75 7.69
CA ALA A 170 3.05 -0.34 8.64
C ALA A 170 4.03 -0.13 9.80
N THR A 171 5.17 0.54 9.58
CA THR A 171 6.10 0.87 10.67
C THR A 171 5.50 1.88 11.64
N PHE A 172 4.80 2.91 11.15
CA PHE A 172 4.12 3.90 12.00
C PHE A 172 2.96 3.26 12.78
N LEU A 173 2.16 2.42 12.13
CA LEU A 173 1.06 1.71 12.79
C LEU A 173 1.52 0.71 13.87
N ARG A 174 2.79 0.28 13.83
CA ARG A 174 3.39 -0.64 14.82
C ARG A 174 4.38 0.04 15.77
N ALA A 175 4.63 1.33 15.60
CA ALA A 175 5.68 2.01 16.33
C ALA A 175 5.29 2.32 17.76
N THR A 176 6.32 2.42 18.61
CA THR A 176 6.23 2.95 19.97
C THR A 176 6.73 4.41 19.99
N GLY A 177 6.25 5.21 19.04
CA GLY A 177 6.67 6.59 18.83
C GLY A 177 6.13 7.57 19.89
N PRO A 178 6.26 8.88 19.67
CA PRO A 178 5.86 9.89 20.65
C PRO A 178 4.39 9.79 21.09
N ASP A 179 3.46 9.43 20.20
CA ASP A 179 2.04 9.26 20.56
C ASP A 179 1.83 8.14 21.59
N VAL A 180 2.66 7.10 21.55
CA VAL A 180 2.64 5.99 22.53
C VAL A 180 3.22 6.45 23.86
N ILE A 181 4.34 7.17 23.82
CA ILE A 181 5.03 7.67 25.02
C ILE A 181 4.13 8.65 25.78
N GLU A 182 3.52 9.60 25.07
CA GLU A 182 2.64 10.61 25.65
C GLU A 182 1.33 10.03 26.17
N ASN A 183 0.85 8.93 25.58
CA ASN A 183 -0.31 8.20 26.09
C ASN A 183 0.05 7.10 27.11
N GLY A 184 1.02 7.38 27.98
CA GLY A 184 1.39 6.50 29.09
C GLY A 184 1.96 5.14 28.68
N GLY A 185 2.51 5.02 27.46
CA GLY A 185 3.04 3.78 26.90
C GLY A 185 2.01 2.93 26.13
N SER A 186 0.79 3.44 25.91
CA SER A 186 -0.26 2.71 25.18
C SER A 186 0.03 2.66 23.67
N PRO A 187 0.16 1.47 23.05
CA PRO A 187 0.43 1.34 21.62
C PRO A 187 -0.85 1.55 20.79
N ILE A 188 -1.36 2.78 20.81
CA ILE A 188 -2.68 3.15 20.29
C ILE A 188 -2.96 2.69 18.85
N TRP A 189 -1.95 2.74 17.99
CA TRP A 189 -2.09 2.44 16.56
C TRP A 189 -2.08 0.93 16.28
N ASN A 190 -1.49 0.12 17.17
CA ASN A 190 -1.30 -1.32 16.96
C ASN A 190 -2.63 -2.08 16.79
N ILE A 191 -3.72 -1.54 17.31
CA ILE A 191 -5.06 -2.16 17.21
C ILE A 191 -5.49 -2.38 15.75
N ILE A 192 -4.98 -1.57 14.81
CA ILE A 192 -5.23 -1.71 13.38
C ILE A 192 -4.47 -2.91 12.81
N PRO A 193 -3.11 -2.95 12.79
CA PRO A 193 -2.38 -4.10 12.28
C PRO A 193 -2.58 -5.37 13.12
N ASP A 194 -3.09 -5.28 14.34
CA ASP A 194 -3.51 -6.44 15.14
C ASP A 194 -4.84 -7.04 14.71
N HIS A 195 -5.66 -6.30 13.97
CA HIS A 195 -6.83 -6.86 13.30
C HIS A 195 -6.50 -7.45 11.93
N LEU A 196 -5.42 -6.99 11.30
CA LEU A 196 -5.02 -7.42 9.95
C LEU A 196 -4.06 -8.61 9.97
N HIS A 197 -3.95 -9.30 8.84
CA HIS A 197 -2.93 -10.33 8.65
C HIS A 197 -1.51 -9.71 8.68
N TYR A 198 -0.50 -10.49 9.05
CA TYR A 198 0.89 -9.98 9.21
C TYR A 198 1.60 -9.62 7.89
N ARG A 199 1.01 -10.00 6.74
CA ARG A 199 1.58 -9.75 5.41
C ARG A 199 1.17 -8.36 4.94
N ILE A 200 1.85 -7.90 3.90
CA ILE A 200 1.49 -6.68 3.18
C ILE A 200 1.44 -6.95 1.68
N VAL A 201 0.60 -6.19 0.98
CA VAL A 201 0.64 -6.03 -0.48
C VAL A 201 1.24 -4.66 -0.79
N ASP A 202 2.55 -4.64 -1.02
CA ASP A 202 3.28 -3.40 -1.33
C ASP A 202 3.37 -3.19 -2.84
N VAL A 203 2.60 -2.22 -3.35
CA VAL A 203 2.56 -1.88 -4.78
C VAL A 203 3.91 -1.39 -5.29
N SER A 204 4.75 -0.79 -4.45
CA SER A 204 6.09 -0.35 -4.86
C SER A 204 7.00 -1.54 -5.20
N THR A 205 6.80 -2.70 -4.57
CA THR A 205 7.48 -3.95 -4.96
C THR A 205 7.14 -4.29 -6.41
N LEU A 206 5.85 -4.27 -6.77
CA LEU A 206 5.40 -4.55 -8.14
C LEU A 206 5.93 -3.50 -9.12
N LYS A 207 5.88 -2.21 -8.78
CA LYS A 207 6.41 -1.12 -9.61
C LYS A 207 7.90 -1.33 -9.92
N GLU A 208 8.70 -1.70 -8.93
CA GLU A 208 10.14 -1.91 -9.12
C GLU A 208 10.46 -3.18 -9.92
N LEU A 209 9.68 -4.26 -9.77
CA LEU A 209 9.81 -5.47 -10.61
C LEU A 209 9.40 -5.18 -12.05
N CYS A 210 8.26 -4.53 -12.27
CA CYS A 210 7.79 -4.12 -13.59
C CYS A 210 8.79 -3.22 -14.31
N ARG A 211 9.39 -2.24 -13.60
CA ARG A 211 10.41 -1.36 -14.20
C ARG A 211 11.63 -2.11 -14.73
N ARG A 212 12.03 -3.20 -14.06
CA ARG A 212 13.21 -4.00 -14.43
C ARG A 212 12.90 -5.06 -15.47
N TRP A 213 11.78 -5.76 -15.33
CA TRP A 213 11.43 -6.91 -16.17
C TRP A 213 10.58 -6.52 -17.38
N TYR A 214 9.82 -5.43 -17.29
CA TYR A 214 8.89 -4.93 -18.32
C TYR A 214 9.04 -3.41 -18.53
N PRO A 215 10.21 -2.92 -18.99
CA PRO A 215 10.50 -1.49 -19.09
C PRO A 215 9.58 -0.74 -20.06
N SER A 216 9.13 -1.39 -21.16
CA SER A 216 8.21 -0.80 -22.13
C SER A 216 6.83 -0.49 -21.52
N VAL A 217 6.29 -1.43 -20.74
CA VAL A 217 5.01 -1.25 -20.01
C VAL A 217 5.14 -0.11 -19.01
N THR A 218 6.27 -0.03 -18.30
CA THR A 218 6.52 1.04 -17.32
C THR A 218 6.58 2.41 -17.99
N GLN A 219 7.18 2.52 -19.18
CA GLN A 219 7.24 3.76 -19.94
C GLN A 219 5.86 4.22 -20.41
N GLN A 220 5.03 3.29 -20.89
CA GLN A 220 3.64 3.58 -21.26
C GLN A 220 2.83 4.03 -20.04
N TRP A 221 2.96 3.35 -18.90
CA TRP A 221 2.25 3.73 -17.67
C TRP A 221 2.61 5.14 -17.20
N LYS A 222 3.89 5.53 -17.28
CA LYS A 222 4.32 6.91 -16.96
C LYS A 222 3.68 7.97 -17.86
N GLN A 223 3.37 7.64 -19.10
CA GLN A 223 2.69 8.55 -20.03
C GLN A 223 1.21 8.70 -19.71
N LEU A 224 0.59 7.66 -19.14
CA LEU A 224 -0.84 7.61 -18.79
C LEU A 224 -1.14 8.10 -17.37
N SER A 225 -0.15 8.11 -16.49
CA SER A 225 -0.33 8.48 -15.08
C SER A 225 -0.43 10.00 -14.93
N PRO A 226 -1.40 10.51 -14.14
CA PRO A 226 -1.43 11.92 -13.75
C PRO A 226 -0.08 12.32 -13.14
N GLN A 227 0.48 13.45 -13.57
CA GLN A 227 1.72 13.96 -12.99
C GLN A 227 1.42 14.71 -11.69
N GLY A 228 2.08 14.31 -10.59
CA GLY A 228 2.10 15.03 -9.31
C GLY A 228 1.61 14.20 -8.12
N SER A 229 2.29 14.32 -6.99
CA SER A 229 1.83 13.89 -5.66
C SER A 229 1.31 15.11 -4.91
N ASN A 230 0.10 15.03 -4.37
CA ASN A 230 -0.48 16.13 -3.59
C ASN A 230 -0.06 16.13 -2.12
N HIS A 231 0.71 15.12 -1.66
CA HIS A 231 1.22 14.99 -0.28
C HIS A 231 0.12 15.26 0.76
N ARG A 232 -0.98 14.55 0.54
CA ARG A 232 -2.19 14.47 1.36
C ARG A 232 -2.65 13.03 1.26
N CYS A 233 -3.14 12.46 2.34
CA CYS A 233 -3.68 11.11 2.28
C CYS A 233 -4.79 11.02 1.24
N GLY A 234 -4.64 10.13 0.27
CA GLY A 234 -5.65 9.93 -0.76
C GLY A 234 -6.46 8.67 -0.51
N ILE A 235 -7.79 8.79 -0.43
CA ILE A 235 -8.69 7.62 -0.65
C ILE A 235 -8.55 7.04 -2.08
N ASN A 236 -7.85 7.76 -2.96
CA ASN A 236 -7.44 7.33 -4.30
C ASN A 236 -5.95 6.92 -4.39
N ALA A 237 -5.25 6.66 -3.27
CA ALA A 237 -3.79 6.43 -3.20
C ALA A 237 -3.31 5.07 -3.80
N GLY A 238 -3.92 4.62 -4.89
CA GLY A 238 -3.50 3.42 -5.61
C GLY A 238 -4.56 2.77 -6.50
N ALA A 239 -5.84 3.09 -6.31
CA ALA A 239 -6.90 2.61 -7.19
C ALA A 239 -6.75 3.27 -8.57
N PRO A 240 -6.68 2.51 -9.68
CA PRO A 240 -6.65 3.09 -11.01
C PRO A 240 -7.93 3.90 -11.21
N LYS A 241 -7.79 5.22 -11.38
CA LYS A 241 -8.87 6.04 -11.96
C LYS A 241 -9.12 5.53 -13.38
N PHE A 242 -10.07 4.62 -13.55
CA PHE A 242 -10.69 4.40 -14.84
C PHE A 242 -11.46 5.68 -15.17
N GLN A 243 -10.80 6.62 -15.85
CA GLN A 243 -11.52 7.69 -16.54
C GLN A 243 -12.45 7.00 -17.55
N ASN A 244 -13.76 7.14 -17.33
CA ASN A 244 -14.74 6.86 -18.35
C ASN A 244 -14.45 7.79 -19.53
N ASN A 245 -13.91 7.24 -20.62
CA ASN A 245 -13.93 7.89 -21.91
C ASN A 245 -15.39 7.94 -22.37
N SER A 246 -16.01 9.11 -22.24
CA SER A 246 -17.08 9.56 -23.12
C SER A 246 -16.47 10.24 -24.34
#